data_AF-A0A7Z9I3I5-F1
#
_entry.id   AF-A0A7Z9I3I5-F1
#
_cell.length_a   1.000
_cell.length_b   1.000
_cell.length_c   1.000
_cell.angle_alpha   90.00
_cell.angle_beta   90.00
_cell.angle_gamma   90.00
#
_symmetry.space_group_name_H-M   'P 1'
#
loop_
_entity.id
_entity.type
_entity.pdbx_description
1 polymer ?
#
loop_
_entity_poly.entity_id
_entity_poly.type
_entity_poly.pdbx_seq_one_letter_code
_entity_poly.pdbx_strand_id
1 'polypeptide(L)' 'MAQKKEYLPQVGVIMGSTSDWETMKETCEVLDELGVCYEKRVVSAHRTPER' A
#
# COMPACT_ATOMS: atom_id res chain seq x y z
N MET A 1 16.32 -22.66 15.32
CA MET A 1 15.88 -21.25 15.51
C MET A 1 15.48 -20.74 14.14
N ALA A 2 14.17 -20.60 13.87
CA ALA A 2 13.70 -20.14 12.57
C ALA A 2 14.06 -18.66 12.40
N GLN A 3 14.68 -18.33 11.27
CA GLN A 3 15.04 -16.97 10.91
C GLN A 3 13.75 -16.15 10.75
N LYS A 4 13.58 -15.10 11.56
CA LYS A 4 12.48 -14.13 11.41
C LYS A 4 12.69 -13.45 10.05
N LYS A 5 11.89 -13.81 9.05
CA LYS A 5 11.84 -13.06 7.80
C LYS A 5 11.30 -11.67 8.15
N GLU A 6 12.07 -10.61 7.93
CA GLU A 6 11.50 -9.26 7.94
C GLU A 6 10.50 -9.20 6.79
N TYR A 7 9.21 -9.21 7.13
CA TYR A 7 8.14 -9.01 6.16
C TYR A 7 8.11 -7.52 5.82
N LEU A 8 9.06 -7.11 4.99
CA LEU A 8 8.99 -5.83 4.32
C LEU A 8 7.79 -5.86 3.36
N PRO A 9 7.03 -4.76 3.27
CA PRO A 9 5.91 -4.70 2.34
C PRO A 9 6.41 -4.96 0.92
N GLN A 10 5.80 -5.95 0.27
CA GLN A 10 6.16 -6.34 -1.10
C GLN A 10 5.43 -5.49 -2.14
N VAL A 11 4.32 -4.86 -1.73
CA VAL A 11 3.46 -4.05 -2.56
C VAL A 11 3.27 -2.68 -1.91
N GLY A 12 3.39 -1.61 -2.71
CA GLY A 12 2.99 -0.27 -2.32
C GLY A 12 1.68 0.12 -2.98
N VAL A 13 0.66 0.42 -2.18
CA VAL A 13 -0.64 0.93 -2.63
C VAL A 13 -0.64 2.45 -2.50
N ILE A 14 -0.39 3.14 -3.61
CA ILE A 14 -0.32 4.61 -3.63
C ILE A 14 -1.61 5.22 -4.17
N MET A 15 -2.01 6.36 -3.61
CA MET A 15 -3.19 7.10 -4.05
C MET A 15 -2.93 8.61 -4.07
N GLY A 16 -3.57 9.32 -5.00
CA GLY A 16 -3.32 10.74 -5.22
C GLY A 16 -3.89 11.62 -4.10
N SER A 17 -4.94 11.17 -3.44
CA SER A 17 -5.71 11.88 -2.42
C SER A 17 -6.40 10.90 -1.46
N THR A 18 -6.87 11.39 -0.32
CA THR A 18 -7.69 10.58 0.60
C THR A 18 -9.07 10.27 0.06
N SER A 19 -9.60 11.07 -0.87
CA SER A 19 -10.89 10.77 -1.53
C SER A 19 -10.81 9.53 -2.42
N ASP A 20 -9.63 9.16 -2.89
CA ASP A 20 -9.43 7.92 -3.67
C ASP A 20 -9.57 6.66 -2.79
N TRP A 21 -9.56 6.79 -1.46
CA TRP A 21 -9.55 5.66 -0.53
C TRP A 21 -10.76 4.73 -0.70
N GLU A 22 -11.93 5.27 -1.03
CA GLU A 22 -13.14 4.47 -1.21
C GLU A 22 -12.95 3.39 -2.29
N THR A 23 -12.21 3.68 -3.36
CA THR A 23 -11.83 2.72 -4.40
C THR A 23 -10.59 1.92 -4.00
N MET A 24 -9.56 2.57 -3.47
CA MET A 24 -8.26 1.93 -3.22
C MET A 24 -8.29 0.88 -2.09
N LYS A 25 -9.28 0.94 -1.19
CA LYS A 25 -9.46 -0.05 -0.12
C LYS A 25 -9.70 -1.46 -0.67
N GLU A 26 -10.34 -1.60 -1.83
CA GLU A 26 -10.63 -2.90 -2.45
C GLU A 26 -9.34 -3.66 -2.81
N THR A 27 -8.29 -2.93 -3.22
CA THR A 27 -6.96 -3.52 -3.46
C THR A 27 -6.35 -4.04 -2.16
N CYS A 28 -6.50 -3.29 -1.06
CA CYS A 28 -6.00 -3.69 0.25
C CYS A 28 -6.69 -4.97 0.75
N GLU A 29 -8.02 -5.06 0.59
CA GLU A 29 -8.82 -6.22 0.97
C GLU A 29 -8.36 -7.49 0.23
N VAL A 30 -8.14 -7.39 -1.08
CA VAL A 30 -7.62 -8.52 -1.88
C VAL A 30 -6.20 -8.94 -1.43
N LEU A 31 -5.32 -7.98 -1.11
CA LEU A 31 -3.98 -8.29 -0.62
C LEU A 31 -4.01 -8.97 0.76
N ASP A 32 -4.94 -8.55 1.63
CA ASP A 32 -5.17 -9.18 2.93
C ASP A 32 -5.66 -10.64 2.76
N GLU A 33 -6.62 -10.89 1.86
CA GLU A 33 -7.10 -12.24 1.54
C GLU A 33 -5.99 -13.16 1.01
N LEU A 34 -5.08 -12.61 0.20
CA LEU A 34 -3.95 -13.34 -0.35
C LEU A 34 -2.77 -13.48 0.64
N GLY A 35 -2.84 -12.84 1.82
CA GLY A 35 -1.75 -12.83 2.79
C GLY A 35 -0.48 -12.12 2.30
N VAL A 36 -0.62 -11.16 1.37
CA VAL A 36 0.49 -10.38 0.82
C VAL A 36 0.71 -9.13 1.65
N CYS A 37 1.93 -8.95 2.18
CA CYS A 37 2.25 -7.75 2.96
C CYS A 37 2.36 -6.51 2.06
N TYR A 38 1.67 -5.44 2.43
CA TYR A 38 1.67 -4.18 1.69
C TYR A 38 1.76 -2.95 2.60
N GLU A 39 2.15 -1.82 2.03
CA GLU A 39 1.99 -0.50 2.63
C GLU A 39 1.02 0.35 1.79
N LYS A 40 0.40 1.35 2.40
CA LYS A 40 -0.46 2.31 1.69
C LYS A 40 -0.11 3.75 2.02
N ARG A 41 -0.06 4.61 1.00
CA ARG A 41 0.35 6.02 1.16
C ARG A 41 -0.43 6.94 0.23
N VAL A 42 -0.63 8.19 0.68
CA VAL A 42 -1.11 9.28 -0.18
C VAL A 42 0.10 9.99 -0.77
N VAL A 43 0.29 9.86 -2.09
CA VAL A 43 1.38 10.46 -2.86
C VAL A 43 0.78 11.07 -4.12
N SER A 44 0.92 12.39 -4.27
CA SER A 44 0.31 13.12 -5.38
C SER A 44 1.37 13.59 -6.36
N ALA A 45 1.40 12.98 -7.55
CA ALA A 45 2.35 13.36 -8.60
C ALA A 45 2.28 14.85 -8.97
N HIS A 46 1.10 15.48 -8.89
CA HIS A 46 0.93 16.90 -9.23
C HIS A 46 1.25 17.87 -8.09
N ARG A 47 1.06 17.45 -6.82
CA ARG A 47 1.19 18.36 -5.66
C ARG A 47 2.49 18.18 -4.90
N THR A 48 3.05 16.98 -4.92
CA THR A 48 4.30 16.61 -4.26
C THR A 48 5.12 15.70 -5.19
N PRO A 49 5.58 16.20 -6.35
CA PRO A 49 6.31 15.41 -7.35
C PRO A 49 7.66 14.85 -6.85
N GLU A 50 8.25 15.45 -5.82
CA GLU A 50 9.51 15.04 -5.20
C GLU A 50 9.39 13.90 -4.18
N ARG A 51 8.16 13.51 -3.83
CA ARG A 51 7.85 12.42 -2.90
C ARG A 51 7.62 11.12 -3.64
#